data_AF-A0A7S0AN33-F1
#
_entry.id   AF-A0A7S0AN33-F1
#
_cell.length_a   1.000
_cell.length_b   1.000
_cell.length_c   1.000
_cell.angle_alpha   90.00
_cell.angle_beta   90.00
_cell.angle_gamma   90.00
#
_symmetry.space_group_name_H-M   'P 1'
#
loop_
_entity.id
_entity.type
_entity.pdbx_description
1 polymer ?
#
loop_
_entity_poly.entity_id
_entity_poly.type
_entity_poly.pdbx_seq_one_letter_code
_entity_poly.pdbx_strand_id
1 'polypeptide(L)'
;KAEKVREIWNELKNKHRMKQYSIVGHSIGGKIALMTAALHDDDSAIKTIIALDPVDQTPPEFTNANTSRNLTLRNSNAAITITFTESGFFVKKDHNGRAIHKVNTRTQLVHHRNAGHMCYTDDEKGIKALSWKSVMPSGNEERNAACKKEALKLIGSEIPGALTKGIKSAGGMFKKAKNAVTSEIDSITGEAKKATGSVQGKAAKGMFLSSLKSAGL
;
A
#
# COMPACT_ATOMS: atom_id res chain seq x y z
N LYS A 1 4.03 11.72 -2.86
CA LYS A 1 4.07 10.28 -3.26
C LYS A 1 3.10 9.96 -4.41
N ALA A 2 1.80 10.26 -4.30
CA ALA A 2 0.84 10.04 -5.40
C ALA A 2 1.23 10.83 -6.68
N GLU A 3 1.61 12.10 -6.52
CA GLU A 3 2.16 12.94 -7.59
C GLU A 3 3.40 12.33 -8.25
N LYS A 4 4.30 11.72 -7.47
CA LYS A 4 5.52 11.10 -8.00
C LYS A 4 5.22 9.95 -8.97
N VAL A 5 4.14 9.20 -8.73
CA VAL A 5 3.69 8.15 -9.67
C VAL A 5 3.32 8.78 -11.02
N ARG A 6 2.64 9.93 -11.00
CA ARG A 6 2.24 10.69 -12.20
C ARG A 6 3.45 11.28 -12.93
N GLU A 7 4.44 11.81 -12.20
CA GLU A 7 5.69 12.30 -12.79
C GLU A 7 6.43 11.19 -13.54
N ILE A 8 6.61 10.03 -12.91
CA ILE A 8 7.27 8.87 -13.52
C ILE A 8 6.51 8.43 -14.78
N TRP A 9 5.18 8.42 -14.74
CA TRP A 9 4.36 8.15 -15.93
C TRP A 9 4.65 9.16 -17.06
N ASN A 10 4.67 10.45 -16.76
CA ASN A 10 4.90 11.50 -17.74
C ASN A 10 6.30 11.39 -18.40
N GLU A 11 7.32 11.00 -17.64
CA GLU A 11 8.65 10.72 -18.18
C GLU A 11 8.68 9.50 -19.11
N LEU A 12 7.94 8.45 -18.76
CA LEU A 12 8.01 7.17 -19.48
C LEU A 12 7.06 7.07 -20.67
N LYS A 13 5.90 7.76 -20.64
CA LYS A 13 4.81 7.55 -21.60
C LYS A 13 5.23 7.83 -23.05
N ASN A 14 5.98 8.91 -23.27
CA ASN A 14 6.46 9.27 -24.61
C ASN A 14 7.60 8.35 -25.05
N LYS A 15 8.53 8.05 -24.14
CA LYS A 15 9.69 7.19 -24.40
C LYS A 15 9.31 5.77 -24.80
N HIS A 16 8.23 5.25 -24.24
CA HIS A 16 7.76 3.87 -24.47
C HIS A 16 6.46 3.79 -25.27
N ARG A 17 5.97 4.92 -25.81
CA ARG A 17 4.70 5.01 -26.56
C ARG A 17 3.52 4.37 -25.81
N MET A 18 3.50 4.54 -24.49
CA MET A 18 2.45 4.00 -23.63
C MET A 18 1.28 4.97 -23.60
N LYS A 19 0.05 4.45 -23.73
CA LYS A 19 -1.18 5.25 -23.64
C LYS A 19 -1.77 5.25 -22.24
N GLN A 20 -1.66 4.12 -21.54
CA GLN A 20 -2.16 3.94 -20.19
C GLN A 20 -1.22 3.04 -19.38
N TYR A 21 -1.40 3.05 -18.06
CA TYR A 21 -0.70 2.19 -17.12
C TYR A 21 -1.65 1.61 -16.08
N SER A 22 -1.18 0.59 -15.37
CA SER A 22 -1.89 -0.03 -14.25
C SER A 22 -1.06 0.10 -12.99
N ILE A 23 -1.72 0.23 -11.84
CA ILE A 23 -1.05 0.36 -10.53
C ILE A 23 -1.46 -0.80 -9.65
N VAL A 24 -0.48 -1.50 -9.08
CA VAL A 24 -0.69 -2.47 -8.01
C VAL A 24 -0.01 -1.93 -6.77
N GLY A 25 -0.74 -1.77 -5.68
CA GLY A 25 -0.21 -1.23 -4.44
C GLY A 25 -0.71 -2.01 -3.25
N HIS A 26 0.18 -2.37 -2.32
CA HIS A 26 -0.16 -3.03 -1.07
C HIS A 26 -0.08 -2.06 0.11
N SER A 27 -0.98 -2.21 1.11
CA SER A 27 -0.94 -1.41 2.34
C SER A 27 -0.98 0.10 2.06
N ILE A 28 -0.01 0.87 2.59
CA ILE A 28 0.15 2.30 2.26
C ILE A 28 0.34 2.52 0.74
N GLY A 29 1.01 1.59 0.05
CA GLY A 29 1.14 1.63 -1.41
C GLY A 29 -0.21 1.51 -2.12
N GLY A 30 -1.15 0.73 -1.57
CA GLY A 30 -2.51 0.62 -2.08
C GLY A 30 -3.27 1.93 -1.92
N LYS A 31 -3.13 2.60 -0.78
CA LYS A 31 -3.66 3.96 -0.59
C LYS A 31 -3.07 4.95 -1.59
N ILE A 32 -1.75 4.94 -1.78
CA ILE A 32 -1.08 5.84 -2.73
C ILE A 32 -1.64 5.62 -4.15
N ALA A 33 -1.84 4.38 -4.57
CA ALA A 33 -2.44 4.06 -5.86
C ALA A 33 -3.84 4.69 -6.01
N LEU A 34 -4.69 4.57 -4.99
CA LEU A 34 -6.02 5.19 -4.99
C LEU A 34 -5.95 6.72 -5.00
N MET A 35 -5.02 7.33 -4.24
CA MET A 35 -4.80 8.78 -4.27
C MET A 35 -4.34 9.25 -5.64
N THR A 36 -3.48 8.50 -6.33
CA THR A 36 -3.06 8.83 -7.70
C THR A 36 -4.28 8.88 -8.64
N ALA A 37 -5.23 7.95 -8.52
CA ALA A 37 -6.49 8.05 -9.28
C ALA A 37 -7.36 9.23 -8.88
N ALA A 38 -7.53 9.48 -7.58
CA ALA A 38 -8.39 10.55 -7.09
C ALA A 38 -7.89 11.96 -7.46
N LEU A 39 -6.57 12.14 -7.52
CA LEU A 39 -5.94 13.46 -7.64
C LEU A 39 -5.28 13.72 -9.00
N HIS A 40 -4.89 12.68 -9.75
CA HIS A 40 -3.97 12.82 -10.88
C HIS A 40 -4.33 11.95 -12.11
N ASP A 41 -5.56 11.46 -12.21
CA ASP A 41 -6.07 10.72 -13.38
C ASP A 41 -6.97 11.58 -14.28
N ASP A 42 -6.60 12.85 -14.42
CA ASP A 42 -7.30 13.86 -15.21
C ASP A 42 -7.37 13.52 -16.70
N ASP A 43 -6.35 12.84 -17.23
CA ASP A 43 -6.28 12.40 -18.62
C ASP A 43 -6.67 10.92 -18.82
N SER A 44 -7.23 10.26 -17.80
CA SER A 44 -7.58 8.82 -17.85
C SER A 44 -6.40 7.90 -18.23
N ALA A 45 -5.18 8.29 -17.86
CA ALA A 45 -3.98 7.49 -18.10
C ALA A 45 -3.96 6.21 -17.24
N ILE A 46 -4.70 6.15 -16.13
CA ILE A 46 -4.79 4.95 -15.31
C ILE A 46 -5.87 4.03 -15.87
N LYS A 47 -5.45 2.86 -16.36
CA LYS A 47 -6.38 1.82 -16.84
C LYS A 47 -6.98 1.02 -15.70
N THR A 48 -6.13 0.55 -14.78
CA THR A 48 -6.50 -0.40 -13.73
C THR A 48 -5.75 -0.09 -12.44
N ILE A 49 -6.44 -0.18 -11.30
CA ILE A 49 -5.84 -0.20 -9.97
C ILE A 49 -6.22 -1.48 -9.25
N ILE A 50 -5.21 -2.15 -8.68
CA ILE A 50 -5.40 -3.23 -7.72
C ILE A 50 -4.77 -2.77 -6.39
N ALA A 51 -5.62 -2.30 -5.49
CA ALA A 51 -5.24 -1.88 -4.15
C ALA A 51 -5.36 -3.08 -3.20
N LEU A 52 -4.22 -3.72 -2.91
CA LEU A 52 -4.12 -4.88 -2.05
C LEU A 52 -4.13 -4.44 -0.57
N ASP A 53 -5.25 -4.66 0.11
CA ASP A 53 -5.45 -4.34 1.53
C ASP A 53 -4.94 -2.94 1.93
N PRO A 54 -5.48 -1.87 1.31
CA PRO A 54 -5.00 -0.52 1.55
C PRO A 54 -5.28 -0.04 2.99
N VAL A 55 -4.39 0.82 3.50
CA VAL A 55 -4.45 1.38 4.86
C VAL A 55 -4.56 2.90 4.81
N ASP A 56 -5.59 3.46 5.45
CA ASP A 56 -5.94 4.88 5.41
C ASP A 56 -5.94 5.57 6.78
N GLN A 57 -4.86 5.43 7.55
CA GLN A 57 -4.84 5.84 8.97
C GLN A 57 -4.07 7.15 9.28
N THR A 58 -3.12 7.58 8.44
CA THR A 58 -2.23 8.70 8.81
C THR A 58 -1.74 9.53 7.62
N PRO A 59 -2.34 10.70 7.34
CA PRO A 59 -3.72 11.08 7.72
C PRO A 59 -4.74 10.27 6.91
N PRO A 60 -6.00 10.08 7.35
CA PRO A 60 -7.03 9.50 6.49
C PRO A 60 -7.35 10.44 5.32
N GLU A 61 -7.51 9.88 4.12
CA GLU A 61 -7.80 10.62 2.88
C GLU A 61 -9.16 10.22 2.31
N PHE A 62 -9.55 8.96 2.47
CA PHE A 62 -10.82 8.41 2.00
C PHE A 62 -11.80 8.13 3.15
N THR A 63 -11.30 8.03 4.37
CA THR A 63 -12.05 7.61 5.56
C THR A 63 -11.97 8.64 6.69
N ASN A 64 -11.95 9.93 6.32
CA ASN A 64 -12.02 11.02 7.29
C ASN A 64 -13.33 10.97 8.09
N ALA A 65 -13.23 11.29 9.38
CA ALA A 65 -14.40 11.51 10.23
C ALA A 65 -15.29 12.65 9.70
N ASN A 66 -14.68 13.71 9.16
CA ASN A 66 -15.39 14.72 8.38
C ASN A 66 -15.48 14.26 6.92
N THR A 67 -16.62 13.66 6.57
CA THR A 67 -16.83 12.99 5.28
C THR A 67 -16.75 13.92 4.07
N SER A 68 -16.96 15.23 4.24
CA SER A 68 -16.83 16.21 3.15
C SER A 68 -15.39 16.39 2.66
N ARG A 69 -14.40 15.93 3.44
CA ARG A 69 -12.99 15.94 3.08
C ARG A 69 -12.52 14.65 2.42
N ASN A 70 -13.39 13.65 2.27
CA ASN A 70 -13.00 12.40 1.65
C ASN A 70 -12.71 12.59 0.17
N LEU A 71 -11.54 12.11 -0.26
CA LEU A 71 -11.23 11.97 -1.66
C LEU A 71 -12.22 11.01 -2.33
N THR A 72 -12.56 11.33 -3.58
CA THR A 72 -13.50 10.58 -4.38
C THR A 72 -12.82 10.01 -5.60
N LEU A 73 -13.17 8.77 -5.95
CA LEU A 73 -12.69 8.07 -7.14
C LEU A 73 -13.62 8.26 -8.34
N ARG A 74 -14.68 9.08 -8.21
CA ARG A 74 -15.69 9.28 -9.26
C ARG A 74 -15.13 9.87 -10.56
N ASN A 75 -14.07 10.67 -10.47
CA ASN A 75 -13.48 11.36 -11.62
C ASN A 75 -12.47 10.51 -12.40
N SER A 76 -11.97 9.42 -11.83
CA SER A 76 -11.10 8.48 -12.55
C SER A 76 -11.95 7.59 -13.46
N ASN A 77 -11.40 7.12 -14.57
CA ASN A 77 -12.03 6.09 -15.42
C ASN A 77 -11.42 4.69 -15.21
N ALA A 78 -10.49 4.56 -14.26
CA ALA A 78 -9.83 3.30 -13.98
C ALA A 78 -10.80 2.23 -13.48
N ALA A 79 -10.55 0.98 -13.86
CA ALA A 79 -11.11 -0.19 -13.19
C ALA A 79 -10.38 -0.38 -11.86
N ILE A 80 -11.10 -0.25 -10.73
CA ILE A 80 -10.48 -0.26 -9.39
C ILE A 80 -10.98 -1.46 -8.60
N THR A 81 -10.07 -2.36 -8.27
CA THR A 81 -10.31 -3.43 -7.30
C THR A 81 -9.59 -3.14 -5.99
N ILE A 82 -10.32 -3.17 -4.90
CA ILE A 82 -9.82 -3.07 -3.54
C ILE A 82 -9.94 -4.45 -2.91
N THR A 83 -8.83 -4.99 -2.42
CA THR A 83 -8.88 -6.17 -1.55
C THR A 83 -8.84 -5.72 -0.09
N PHE A 84 -9.31 -6.54 0.83
CA PHE A 84 -9.03 -6.34 2.25
C PHE A 84 -8.95 -7.68 2.99
N THR A 85 -8.21 -7.66 4.10
CA THR A 85 -8.09 -8.81 5.01
C THR A 85 -8.79 -8.52 6.34
N GLU A 86 -9.18 -9.57 7.07
CA GLU A 86 -9.82 -9.41 8.40
C GLU A 86 -8.80 -9.31 9.53
N SER A 87 -7.57 -9.78 9.29
CA SER A 87 -6.57 -9.92 10.32
C SER A 87 -5.37 -9.02 10.05
N GLY A 88 -5.29 -7.95 10.81
CA GLY A 88 -4.16 -7.02 10.84
C GLY A 88 -4.21 -6.27 12.14
N PHE A 89 -3.30 -6.57 13.07
CA PHE A 89 -3.32 -5.99 14.42
C PHE A 89 -3.28 -4.45 14.42
N PHE A 90 -2.69 -3.84 13.37
CA PHE A 90 -2.47 -2.39 13.29
C PHE A 90 -3.47 -1.66 12.39
N VAL A 91 -4.25 -2.38 11.58
CA VAL A 91 -5.18 -1.78 10.62
C VAL A 91 -6.55 -1.61 11.27
N LYS A 92 -6.93 -0.37 11.58
CA LYS A 92 -8.25 -0.10 12.14
C LYS A 92 -9.35 -0.39 11.10
N LYS A 93 -10.46 -0.98 11.55
CA LYS A 93 -11.58 -1.43 10.70
C LYS A 93 -12.28 -0.30 9.93
N ASP A 94 -12.21 0.91 10.45
CA ASP A 94 -12.76 2.15 9.87
C ASP A 94 -11.82 2.82 8.86
N HIS A 95 -10.60 2.31 8.70
CA HIS A 95 -9.55 2.88 7.83
C HIS A 95 -8.91 1.84 6.91
N ASN A 96 -9.62 0.73 6.62
CA ASN A 96 -9.15 -0.33 5.73
C ASN A 96 -9.84 -0.31 4.36
N GLY A 97 -9.49 -1.24 3.48
CA GLY A 97 -10.10 -1.38 2.15
C GLY A 97 -11.64 -1.44 2.15
N ARG A 98 -12.26 -2.08 3.14
CA ARG A 98 -13.73 -2.12 3.25
C ARG A 98 -14.31 -0.74 3.55
N ALA A 99 -13.69 0.03 4.44
CA ALA A 99 -14.14 1.39 4.75
C ALA A 99 -13.98 2.33 3.56
N ILE A 100 -12.86 2.23 2.84
CA ILE A 100 -12.61 2.99 1.60
C ILE A 100 -13.66 2.65 0.52
N HIS A 101 -13.99 1.36 0.35
CA HIS A 101 -15.01 0.94 -0.61
C HIS A 101 -16.39 1.49 -0.29
N LYS A 102 -16.78 1.56 0.99
CA LYS A 102 -18.10 2.10 1.40
C LYS A 102 -18.32 3.54 0.93
N VAL A 103 -17.28 4.37 0.89
CA VAL A 103 -17.37 5.75 0.39
C VAL A 103 -17.17 5.83 -1.13
N ASN A 104 -16.58 4.81 -1.76
CA ASN A 104 -16.29 4.72 -3.19
C ASN A 104 -16.89 3.45 -3.81
N THR A 105 -18.23 3.37 -3.86
CA THR A 105 -18.97 2.15 -4.22
C THR A 105 -18.83 1.70 -5.67
N ARG A 106 -18.24 2.51 -6.57
CA ARG A 106 -17.90 2.11 -7.94
C ARG A 106 -16.72 1.13 -8.00
N THR A 107 -15.99 0.97 -6.90
CA THR A 107 -14.87 0.03 -6.81
C THR A 107 -15.37 -1.40 -6.62
N GLN A 108 -14.63 -2.39 -7.12
CA GLN A 108 -14.85 -3.78 -6.77
C GLN A 108 -14.20 -4.09 -5.42
N LEU A 109 -14.88 -4.81 -4.53
CA LEU A 109 -14.34 -5.24 -3.25
C LEU A 109 -14.10 -6.75 -3.24
N VAL A 110 -12.89 -7.18 -2.88
CA VAL A 110 -12.52 -8.58 -2.67
C VAL A 110 -12.13 -8.79 -1.22
N HIS A 111 -12.70 -9.81 -0.59
CA HIS A 111 -12.51 -10.08 0.83
C HIS A 111 -11.70 -11.38 1.04
N HIS A 112 -10.49 -11.26 1.58
CA HIS A 112 -9.67 -12.41 1.94
C HIS A 112 -9.83 -12.75 3.43
N ARG A 113 -10.82 -13.59 3.73
CA ARG A 113 -11.10 -14.05 5.09
C ARG A 113 -9.95 -14.84 5.69
N ASN A 114 -9.72 -14.63 6.99
CA ASN A 114 -8.69 -15.33 7.78
C ASN A 114 -7.26 -15.23 7.23
N ALA A 115 -6.99 -14.26 6.36
CA ALA A 115 -5.67 -13.95 5.85
C ALA A 115 -5.10 -12.73 6.60
N GLY A 116 -3.79 -12.70 6.75
CA GLY A 116 -3.05 -11.58 7.35
C GLY A 116 -2.82 -10.45 6.38
N HIS A 117 -2.68 -9.24 6.91
CA HIS A 117 -2.34 -8.05 6.12
C HIS A 117 -1.14 -8.25 5.19
N MET A 118 -0.15 -9.05 5.61
CA MET A 118 1.08 -9.32 4.85
C MET A 118 0.99 -10.48 3.85
N CYS A 119 -0.18 -11.11 3.65
CA CYS A 119 -0.35 -12.28 2.77
C CYS A 119 0.05 -12.04 1.29
N TYR A 120 0.11 -10.78 0.87
CA TYR A 120 0.45 -10.39 -0.50
C TYR A 120 1.96 -10.34 -0.80
N THR A 121 2.81 -10.41 0.23
CA THR A 121 4.27 -10.25 0.09
C THR A 121 4.98 -11.58 -0.07
N ASP A 122 6.09 -11.60 -0.81
CA ASP A 122 6.86 -12.83 -1.02
C ASP A 122 7.37 -13.43 0.30
N ASP A 123 7.28 -14.75 0.40
CA ASP A 123 7.88 -15.54 1.47
C ASP A 123 9.37 -15.69 1.17
N GLU A 124 10.13 -14.62 1.35
CA GLU A 124 11.56 -14.75 1.20
C GLU A 124 12.12 -15.53 2.40
N LYS A 125 12.50 -16.77 2.10
CA LYS A 125 13.49 -17.58 2.82
C LYS A 125 14.80 -16.82 3.17
N GLY A 126 14.97 -15.55 2.78
CA GLY A 126 16.18 -14.75 2.91
C GLY A 126 16.25 -13.77 4.10
N ILE A 127 15.16 -13.51 4.84
CA ILE A 127 15.21 -12.56 5.98
C ILE A 127 14.43 -13.13 7.19
N LYS A 128 14.85 -14.30 7.70
CA LYS A 128 14.30 -14.84 8.96
C LYS A 128 14.67 -14.02 10.20
N ALA A 129 15.66 -13.13 10.10
CA ALA A 129 16.20 -12.39 11.25
C ALA A 129 15.70 -10.92 11.38
N LEU A 130 14.97 -10.40 10.38
CA LEU A 130 14.39 -9.03 10.44
C LEU A 130 12.92 -8.96 10.00
N SER A 131 12.27 -10.09 9.66
CA SER A 131 10.95 -10.02 9.04
C SER A 131 9.92 -9.55 10.04
N TRP A 132 9.29 -8.41 9.79
CA TRP A 132 8.11 -7.97 10.52
C TRP A 132 6.99 -9.05 10.56
N LYS A 133 7.06 -10.07 9.69
CA LYS A 133 6.26 -11.31 9.73
C LYS A 133 6.33 -12.07 11.06
N SER A 134 7.47 -12.11 11.77
CA SER A 134 7.58 -12.81 13.08
C SER A 134 6.92 -12.05 14.23
N VAL A 135 6.72 -10.73 14.08
CA VAL A 135 5.94 -9.88 15.00
C VAL A 135 4.51 -9.66 14.52
N MET A 136 4.17 -10.15 13.31
CA MET A 136 2.86 -10.01 12.69
C MET A 136 2.30 -11.35 12.17
N PRO A 137 2.22 -12.41 13.00
CA PRO A 137 1.42 -13.59 12.65
C PRO A 137 -0.04 -13.17 12.73
N SER A 138 -0.57 -12.69 11.61
CA SER A 138 -2.02 -12.55 11.43
C SER A 138 -2.41 -13.47 10.27
N GLY A 139 -3.46 -14.23 10.47
CA GLY A 139 -3.99 -15.20 9.50
C GLY A 139 -3.38 -16.60 9.59
N ASN A 140 -4.09 -17.56 9.01
CA ASN A 140 -3.66 -18.95 8.85
C ASN A 140 -2.71 -19.04 7.63
N GLU A 141 -1.61 -19.81 7.71
CA GLU A 141 -0.66 -20.01 6.60
C GLU A 141 -1.34 -20.45 5.30
N GLU A 142 -2.28 -21.40 5.38
CA GLU A 142 -3.07 -21.86 4.25
C GLU A 142 -3.87 -20.72 3.62
N ARG A 143 -4.47 -19.87 4.46
CA ARG A 143 -5.24 -18.71 4.02
C ARG A 143 -4.37 -17.61 3.46
N ASN A 144 -3.16 -17.42 3.98
CA ASN A 144 -2.18 -16.49 3.44
C ASN A 144 -1.72 -16.94 2.05
N ALA A 145 -1.41 -18.23 1.87
CA ALA A 145 -1.05 -18.80 0.58
C ALA A 145 -2.20 -18.69 -0.44
N ALA A 146 -3.45 -18.96 -0.02
CA ALA A 146 -4.63 -18.79 -0.86
C ALA A 146 -4.84 -17.33 -1.26
N CYS A 147 -4.79 -16.39 -0.30
CA CYS A 147 -4.85 -14.94 -0.55
C CYS A 147 -3.82 -14.51 -1.60
N LYS A 148 -2.57 -14.98 -1.46
CA LYS A 148 -1.51 -14.67 -2.41
C LYS A 148 -1.83 -15.17 -3.82
N LYS A 149 -2.27 -16.42 -3.94
CA LYS A 149 -2.64 -17.03 -5.22
C LYS A 149 -3.82 -16.30 -5.88
N GLU A 150 -4.83 -15.93 -5.10
CA GLU A 150 -5.98 -15.15 -5.55
C GLU A 150 -5.57 -13.76 -6.02
N ALA A 151 -4.71 -13.06 -5.27
CA ALA A 151 -4.18 -11.75 -5.64
C ALA A 151 -3.34 -11.80 -6.92
N LEU A 152 -2.49 -12.82 -7.09
CA LEU A 152 -1.74 -13.02 -8.33
C LEU A 152 -2.69 -13.31 -9.50
N LYS A 153 -3.69 -14.18 -9.31
CA LYS A 153 -4.70 -14.44 -10.34
C LYS A 153 -5.42 -13.16 -10.76
N LEU A 154 -5.82 -12.33 -9.80
CA LEU A 154 -6.45 -11.03 -10.04
C LEU A 154 -5.53 -10.09 -10.84
N ILE A 155 -4.25 -9.98 -10.45
CA ILE A 155 -3.26 -9.19 -11.20
C ILE A 155 -3.12 -9.70 -12.63
N GLY A 156 -3.04 -11.02 -12.81
CA GLY A 156 -2.89 -11.64 -14.13
C GLY A 156 -4.12 -11.47 -15.03
N SER A 157 -5.35 -11.51 -14.47
CA SER A 157 -6.58 -11.34 -15.24
C SER A 157 -6.82 -9.89 -15.64
N GLU A 158 -6.59 -8.95 -14.72
CA GLU A 158 -6.86 -7.52 -14.95
C GLU A 158 -5.72 -6.80 -15.68
N ILE A 159 -4.50 -7.34 -15.62
CA ILE A 159 -3.31 -6.79 -16.27
C ILE A 159 -2.66 -7.88 -17.13
N PRO A 160 -3.21 -8.16 -18.33
CA PRO A 160 -2.66 -9.16 -19.24
C PRO A 160 -1.18 -8.87 -19.54
N GLY A 161 -0.32 -9.88 -19.39
CA GLY A 161 1.12 -9.71 -19.56
C GLY A 161 1.91 -9.47 -18.27
N ALA A 162 1.25 -9.12 -17.16
CA ALA A 162 1.92 -8.86 -15.87
C ALA A 162 2.63 -10.11 -15.30
N LEU A 163 2.13 -11.31 -15.63
CA LEU A 163 2.66 -12.58 -15.11
C LEU A 163 3.38 -13.46 -16.15
N THR A 164 3.29 -13.14 -17.45
CA THR A 164 3.68 -14.09 -18.52
C THR A 164 5.08 -13.90 -19.11
N LYS A 165 5.89 -12.94 -18.65
CA LYS A 165 7.29 -12.84 -19.11
C LYS A 165 8.20 -12.44 -17.96
N GLY A 166 9.16 -13.32 -17.64
CA GLY A 166 10.37 -12.90 -16.95
C GLY A 166 10.92 -11.65 -17.63
N ILE A 167 10.97 -10.57 -16.87
CA ILE A 167 11.32 -9.21 -17.31
C ILE A 167 12.77 -9.23 -17.84
N LYS A 168 12.97 -9.59 -19.12
CA LYS A 168 14.29 -9.56 -19.75
C LYS A 168 14.66 -8.18 -20.33
N SER A 169 13.73 -7.23 -20.45
CA SER A 169 13.98 -5.92 -21.09
C SER A 169 13.81 -4.67 -20.23
N ALA A 170 13.29 -4.78 -18.98
CA ALA A 170 13.10 -3.62 -18.10
C ALA A 170 13.94 -3.65 -16.80
N GLY A 171 14.80 -4.67 -16.63
CA GLY A 171 15.57 -4.88 -15.40
C GLY A 171 16.43 -3.68 -14.97
N GLY A 172 16.99 -2.94 -15.93
CA GLY A 172 17.78 -1.73 -15.63
C GLY A 172 16.93 -0.55 -15.13
N MET A 173 15.73 -0.36 -15.67
CA MET A 173 14.83 0.73 -15.27
C MET A 173 14.08 0.40 -13.97
N PHE A 174 13.65 -0.84 -13.80
CA PHE A 174 13.03 -1.28 -12.55
C PHE A 174 14.04 -1.24 -11.39
N LYS A 175 15.32 -1.57 -11.64
CA LYS A 175 16.39 -1.43 -10.64
C LYS A 175 16.65 0.04 -10.28
N LYS A 176 16.65 0.96 -11.26
CA LYS A 176 16.78 2.41 -10.99
C LYS A 176 15.57 2.97 -10.22
N ALA A 177 14.36 2.62 -10.63
CA ALA A 177 13.14 3.04 -9.93
C ALA A 177 13.05 2.44 -8.52
N LYS A 178 13.36 1.15 -8.37
CA LYS A 178 13.47 0.49 -7.06
C LYS A 178 14.51 1.17 -6.19
N ASN A 179 15.71 1.45 -6.70
CA ASN A 179 16.75 2.11 -5.94
C ASN A 179 16.36 3.54 -5.54
N ALA A 180 15.70 4.30 -6.40
CA ALA A 180 15.21 5.65 -6.09
C ALA A 180 14.13 5.63 -4.99
N VAL A 181 13.17 4.72 -5.09
CA VAL A 181 12.11 4.54 -4.09
C VAL A 181 12.69 4.02 -2.77
N THR A 182 13.62 3.06 -2.80
CA THR A 182 14.30 2.57 -1.60
C THR A 182 15.11 3.67 -0.94
N SER A 183 15.84 4.51 -1.69
CA SER A 183 16.59 5.62 -1.12
C SER A 183 15.70 6.68 -0.47
N GLU A 184 14.50 6.94 -1.03
CA GLU A 184 13.51 7.82 -0.39
C GLU A 184 12.93 7.19 0.88
N ILE A 185 12.62 5.88 0.88
CA ILE A 185 12.15 5.16 2.07
C ILE A 185 13.22 5.15 3.16
N ASP A 186 14.49 4.92 2.80
CA ASP A 186 15.62 4.93 3.72
C ASP A 186 15.88 6.33 4.27
N SER A 187 15.70 7.38 3.47
CA SER A 187 15.75 8.77 3.92
C SER A 187 14.63 9.07 4.92
N ILE A 188 13.40 8.67 4.65
CA ILE A 188 12.25 8.81 5.57
C ILE A 188 12.48 8.01 6.87
N THR A 189 13.03 6.80 6.76
CA THR A 189 13.33 5.94 7.91
C THR A 189 14.52 6.49 8.72
N GLY A 190 15.49 7.12 8.06
CA GLY A 190 16.61 7.81 8.67
C GLY A 190 16.21 9.09 9.40
N GLU A 191 15.28 9.87 8.84
CA GLU A 191 14.69 11.04 9.50
C GLU A 191 13.83 10.64 10.70
N ALA A 192 13.02 9.59 10.59
CA ALA A 192 12.28 9.03 11.71
C ALA A 192 13.22 8.53 12.83
N LYS A 193 14.33 7.87 12.46
CA LYS A 193 15.36 7.45 13.43
C LYS A 193 16.08 8.63 14.08
N LYS A 194 16.40 9.69 13.34
CA LYS A 194 16.99 10.93 13.89
C LYS A 194 16.03 11.66 14.84
N ALA A 195 14.73 11.69 14.53
CA ALA A 195 13.70 12.23 15.42
C ALA A 195 13.57 11.43 16.73
N THR A 196 13.74 10.10 16.69
CA THR A 196 13.77 9.26 17.90
C THR A 196 15.12 9.20 18.61
N GLY A 197 16.19 9.61 17.95
CA GLY A 197 17.57 9.57 18.45
C GLY A 197 18.06 10.89 19.05
N SER A 198 17.34 11.99 18.85
CA SER A 198 17.65 13.26 19.51
C SER A 198 17.31 13.20 21.01
N VAL A 199 18.07 13.94 21.82
CA VAL A 199 18.03 13.93 23.30
C VAL A 199 16.63 14.24 23.87
N GLN A 200 15.72 14.85 23.10
CA GLN A 200 14.32 15.06 23.46
C GLN A 200 13.48 13.75 23.47
N GLY A 201 13.81 12.76 22.64
CA GLY A 201 13.09 11.49 22.57
C GLY A 201 13.32 10.55 23.77
N LYS A 202 14.49 10.65 24.42
CA LYS A 202 14.79 9.88 25.64
C LYS A 202 14.03 10.41 26.86
N ALA A 203 13.82 11.72 26.96
CA ALA A 203 13.01 12.33 28.02
C ALA A 203 11.52 11.96 27.90
N ALA A 204 10.97 11.97 26.68
CA ALA A 204 9.58 11.58 26.43
C ALA A 204 9.32 10.09 26.72
N LYS A 205 10.29 9.21 26.43
CA LYS A 205 10.18 7.77 26.74
C LYS A 205 10.26 7.50 28.25
N GLY A 206 11.03 8.29 28.99
CA GLY A 206 11.10 8.24 30.46
C GLY A 206 9.80 8.66 31.14
N MET A 207 9.16 9.74 30.67
CA MET A 207 7.88 10.22 31.22
C MET A 207 6.69 9.30 30.90
N PHE A 208 6.69 8.63 29.75
CA PHE A 208 5.62 7.69 29.40
C PHE A 208 5.70 6.39 30.22
N LEU A 209 6.91 5.93 30.53
CA LEU A 209 7.13 4.76 31.39
C LEU A 209 6.85 5.06 32.88
N SER A 210 7.03 6.31 33.34
CA SER A 210 6.68 6.67 34.71
C SER A 210 5.17 6.83 34.90
N SER A 211 4.42 7.31 33.89
CA SER A 211 2.95 7.44 34.00
C SER A 211 2.22 6.08 33.97
N LEU A 212 2.78 5.09 33.29
CA LEU A 212 2.26 3.72 33.29
C LEU A 212 2.44 3.03 34.66
N LYS A 213 3.59 3.25 35.32
CA LYS A 213 3.82 2.73 36.68
C LYS A 213 2.95 3.40 37.76
N SER A 214 2.59 4.68 37.59
CA SER A 214 1.69 5.36 38.52
C SER A 214 0.19 5.05 38.28
N ALA A 215 -0.14 4.36 37.19
CA ALA A 215 -1.50 3.93 36.85
C ALA A 215 -1.82 2.48 37.29
N GLY A 216 -0.88 1.78 37.94
CA GLY A 216 -1.12 0.44 38.46
C GLY A 216 -1.18 -0.67 37.40
N LEU A 217 -0.37 -0.57 36.34
CA LEU A 217 -0.04 -1.66 35.41
C LEU A 217 1.45 -2.04 35.52
#